data_AF-A0A817V292-F1
#
_entry.id   AF-A0A817V292-F1
#
_cell.length_a   1.000
_cell.length_b   1.000
_cell.length_c   1.000
_cell.angle_alpha   90.00
_cell.angle_beta   90.00
_cell.angle_gamma   90.00
#
_symmetry.space_group_name_H-M   'P 1'
#
loop_
_entity.id
_entity.type
_entity.pdbx_description
1 polymer ?
#
loop_
_entity_poly.entity_id
_entity_poly.type
_entity_poly.pdbx_seq_one_letter_code
_entity_poly.pdbx_strand_id
1 'polypeptide(L)'
;MCLTLFTCLCLRTKINELNYPSLSSKLYSPELRSLVSHCLTLEPKHRPVSAEITQLSMKMYNQFLNESSTSTTSTLTDGDSSDSGFGSIEITEKWTV
;
A
#
# COMPACT_ATOMS: atom_id res chain seq x y z
N MET A 1 -34.92 -18.07 -2.29
CA MET A 1 -34.14 -17.61 -3.46
C MET A 1 -34.18 -16.09 -3.69
N CYS A 2 -35.06 -15.32 -3.01
CA CYS A 2 -35.14 -13.86 -3.19
C CYS A 2 -34.01 -13.06 -2.51
N LEU A 3 -33.46 -13.58 -1.39
CA LEU A 3 -32.38 -12.90 -0.65
C LEU A 3 -31.07 -12.79 -1.45
N THR A 4 -30.73 -13.81 -2.24
CA THR A 4 -29.52 -13.84 -3.08
C THR A 4 -29.63 -12.89 -4.28
N LEU A 5 -30.81 -12.82 -4.92
CA LEU A 5 -31.06 -11.85 -5.98
C LEU A 5 -31.01 -10.41 -5.48
N PHE A 6 -31.58 -10.15 -4.31
CA PHE A 6 -31.55 -8.83 -3.68
C PHE A 6 -30.12 -8.40 -3.33
N THR A 7 -29.31 -9.28 -2.76
CA THR A 7 -27.90 -8.98 -2.46
C THR A 7 -27.07 -8.75 -3.72
N CYS A 8 -27.26 -9.53 -4.79
CA CYS A 8 -26.57 -9.31 -6.06
C CYS A 8 -26.94 -7.96 -6.70
N LEU A 9 -28.21 -7.54 -6.64
CA LEU A 9 -28.66 -6.23 -7.13
C LEU A 9 -28.03 -5.09 -6.33
N CYS A 10 -28.05 -5.17 -5.00
CA CYS A 10 -27.42 -4.16 -4.15
C CYS A 10 -25.91 -4.04 -4.39
N LEU A 11 -25.21 -5.16 -4.59
CA LEU A 11 -23.77 -5.16 -4.88
C LEU A 11 -23.49 -4.52 -6.24
N ARG A 12 -24.28 -4.87 -7.26
CA ARG A 12 -24.15 -4.31 -8.61
C ARG A 12 -24.33 -2.80 -8.63
N THR A 13 -25.33 -2.27 -7.92
CA THR A 13 -25.56 -0.84 -7.83
C THR A 13 -24.40 -0.13 -7.13
N LYS A 14 -23.91 -0.67 -6.01
CA LYS A 14 -22.74 -0.11 -5.30
C LYS A 14 -21.48 -0.08 -6.15
N ILE A 15 -21.22 -1.14 -6.93
CA ILE A 15 -20.08 -1.21 -7.85
C ILE A 15 -20.22 -0.13 -8.93
N ASN A 16 -21.38 -0.05 -9.59
CA ASN A 16 -21.62 0.91 -10.67
C ASN A 16 -21.54 2.37 -10.23
N GLU A 17 -21.98 2.67 -9.01
CA GLU A 17 -21.92 4.03 -8.44
C GLU A 17 -20.54 4.38 -7.85
N LEU A 18 -19.61 3.42 -7.79
CA LEU A 18 -18.33 3.56 -7.07
C LEU A 18 -18.52 4.08 -5.64
N ASN A 19 -19.64 3.71 -5.01
CA ASN A 19 -20.07 4.23 -3.72
C ASN A 19 -19.36 3.49 -2.57
N TYR A 20 -18.05 3.66 -2.54
CA TYR A 20 -17.15 3.14 -1.53
C TYR A 20 -16.67 4.30 -0.64
N PRO A 21 -16.62 4.11 0.69
CA PRO A 21 -16.02 5.11 1.56
C PRO A 21 -14.54 5.29 1.17
N SER A 22 -14.12 6.54 1.01
CA SER A 22 -12.73 6.83 0.70
C SER A 22 -11.82 6.45 1.86
N LEU A 23 -10.62 5.99 1.52
CA LEU A 23 -9.58 5.71 2.50
C LEU A 23 -9.22 6.99 3.27
N SER A 24 -9.01 6.84 4.59
CA SER A 24 -8.67 7.96 5.47
C SER A 24 -7.37 8.64 5.03
N SER A 25 -7.44 9.95 4.75
CA SER A 25 -6.28 10.77 4.42
C SER A 25 -5.30 10.95 5.58
N LYS A 26 -5.71 10.66 6.82
CA LYS A 26 -4.85 10.75 8.01
C LYS A 26 -3.94 9.53 8.19
N LEU A 27 -4.32 8.39 7.64
CA LEU A 27 -3.63 7.12 7.84
C LEU A 27 -2.89 6.65 6.59
N TYR A 28 -3.35 7.05 5.42
CA TYR A 28 -2.86 6.54 4.14
C TYR A 28 -2.37 7.66 3.24
N SER A 29 -1.20 7.41 2.63
CA SER A 29 -0.58 8.33 1.70
C SER A 29 -1.51 8.61 0.49
N PRO A 30 -1.43 9.80 -0.13
CA PRO A 30 -2.21 10.11 -1.33
C PRO A 30 -1.95 9.12 -2.48
N GLU A 31 -0.74 8.60 -2.61
CA GLU A 31 -0.34 7.60 -3.60
C GLU A 31 -1.12 6.30 -3.43
N LEU A 32 -1.27 5.81 -2.19
CA LEU A 32 -2.02 4.57 -1.92
C LEU A 32 -3.49 4.76 -2.26
N ARG A 33 -4.06 5.90 -1.85
CA ARG A 33 -5.48 6.22 -2.11
C ARG A 33 -5.75 6.38 -3.60
N SER A 34 -4.80 6.95 -4.35
CA SER A 34 -4.85 7.06 -5.80
C SER A 34 -4.77 5.70 -6.49
N LEU A 35 -3.85 4.83 -6.06
CA LEU A 35 -3.71 3.47 -6.59
C LEU A 35 -5.00 2.66 -6.38
N VAL A 36 -5.60 2.70 -5.19
CA VAL A 36 -6.86 2.01 -4.91
C VAL A 36 -7.99 2.52 -5.79
N SER A 37 -8.11 3.85 -5.97
CA SER A 37 -9.08 4.44 -6.88
C SER A 37 -8.88 3.95 -8.33
N HIS A 38 -7.63 3.92 -8.80
CA HIS A 38 -7.29 3.48 -10.14
C HIS A 38 -7.60 1.99 -10.36
N CYS A 39 -7.36 1.14 -9.37
CA CYS A 39 -7.73 -0.28 -9.39
C CYS A 39 -9.25 -0.52 -9.39
N LEU A 40 -10.03 0.39 -8.79
CA LEU A 40 -11.50 0.30 -8.73
C LEU A 40 -12.20 0.84 -9.98
N THR A 41 -11.46 1.27 -11.02
CA THR A 41 -12.03 1.74 -12.27
C THR A 41 -13.01 0.71 -12.85
N LEU A 42 -14.23 1.16 -13.21
CA LEU A 42 -15.32 0.29 -13.69
C LEU A 42 -14.87 -0.56 -14.88
N GLU A 43 -14.28 0.10 -15.88
CA GLU A 43 -13.79 -0.49 -17.12
C GLU A 43 -12.52 -1.32 -16.86
N PRO A 44 -12.55 -2.67 -17.05
CA PRO A 44 -11.40 -3.53 -16.79
C PRO A 44 -10.14 -3.17 -17.60
N LYS A 45 -10.33 -2.69 -18.83
CA LYS A 45 -9.26 -2.24 -19.73
C LYS A 45 -8.50 -0.99 -19.24
N HIS A 46 -9.09 -0.24 -18.32
CA HIS A 46 -8.47 0.95 -17.72
C HIS A 46 -7.85 0.67 -16.35
N ARG A 47 -7.99 -0.57 -15.84
CA ARG A 47 -7.34 -0.97 -14.61
C ARG A 47 -5.85 -1.18 -14.88
N PRO A 48 -4.98 -0.86 -13.91
CA PRO A 48 -3.56 -1.07 -14.06
C PRO A 48 -3.26 -2.56 -14.18
N VAL A 49 -2.21 -2.91 -14.92
CA VAL A 49 -1.73 -4.30 -14.96
C VAL A 49 -0.98 -4.61 -13.67
N SER A 50 -0.89 -5.91 -13.32
CA SER A 50 -0.25 -6.33 -12.06
C SER A 50 1.19 -5.81 -11.93
N ALA A 51 1.95 -5.78 -13.02
CA ALA A 51 3.31 -5.26 -13.04
C ALA A 51 3.40 -3.78 -12.61
N GLU A 52 2.46 -2.93 -13.04
CA GLU A 52 2.41 -1.52 -12.67
C GLU A 52 2.09 -1.34 -11.19
N ILE A 53 1.17 -2.16 -10.66
CA ILE A 53 0.81 -2.17 -9.23
C ILE A 53 2.03 -2.54 -8.40
N THR A 54 2.76 -3.61 -8.78
CA THR A 54 3.96 -4.06 -8.09
C THR A 54 5.05 -2.99 -8.09
N GLN A 55 5.30 -2.36 -9.24
CA GLN A 55 6.31 -1.31 -9.36
C GLN A 55 5.98 -0.12 -8.46
N LEU A 56 4.73 0.35 -8.46
CA LEU A 56 4.32 1.46 -7.62
C LEU A 56 4.38 1.10 -6.13
N SER A 57 3.98 -0.11 -5.78
CA SER A 57 4.02 -0.61 -4.40
C SER A 57 5.45 -0.69 -3.86
N MET A 58 6.40 -1.19 -4.66
CA MET A 58 7.82 -1.20 -4.31
C MET A 58 8.38 0.21 -4.15
N LYS A 59 8.00 1.14 -5.04
CA LYS A 59 8.42 2.55 -4.93
C LYS A 59 7.94 3.18 -3.62
N MET A 60 6.67 2.98 -3.27
CA MET A 60 6.09 3.49 -2.03
C MET A 60 6.75 2.88 -0.79
N TYR A 61 7.03 1.57 -0.82
CA TYR A 61 7.72 0.88 0.26
C TYR A 61 9.14 1.41 0.48
N ASN A 62 9.91 1.61 -0.59
CA ASN A 62 11.26 2.15 -0.51
C ASN A 62 11.28 3.59 0.03
N GLN A 63 10.29 4.42 -0.32
CA GLN A 63 10.16 5.78 0.24
C GLN A 63 9.94 5.74 1.75
N PHE A 64 9.06 4.86 2.22
CA PHE A 64 8.80 4.68 3.65
C PHE A 64 10.06 4.23 4.43
N LEU A 65 10.87 3.33 3.86
CA LEU A 65 12.14 2.91 4.46
C LEU A 65 13.18 4.04 4.52
N ASN A 66 13.23 4.90 3.50
CA ASN A 66 14.17 6.02 3.49
C ASN A 66 13.77 7.11 4.50
N GLU A 67 12.47 7.41 4.62
CA GLU A 67 11.97 8.39 5.60
C GLU A 67 12.24 7.96 7.05
N SER A 68 12.10 6.67 7.34
CA SER A 68 12.42 6.10 8.66
C SER A 68 13.91 6.13 9.00
N SER A 69 14.79 6.24 7.99
CA SER A 69 16.24 6.34 8.17
C SER A 69 16.73 7.78 8.38
N THR A 70 15.91 8.80 8.10
CA THR A 70 16.28 10.23 8.21
C THR A 70 15.89 10.90 9.52
N SER A 71 15.36 10.16 10.50
CA SER A 71 14.96 10.70 11.82
C SER A 71 16.03 10.48 12.91
N THR A 72 17.29 10.75 12.61
CA THR A 72 18.32 10.99 13.64
C THR A 72 19.43 11.81 12.99
N THR A 73 19.57 13.07 13.39
CA THR A 73 20.82 13.86 13.53
C THR A 73 20.51 15.34 13.32
N SER A 74 20.19 16.03 14.41
CA SER A 74 20.51 17.45 14.62
C SER A 74 20.39 17.74 16.12
N THR A 75 21.20 17.07 16.93
CA THR A 75 21.50 17.52 18.29
C THR A 75 23.01 17.56 18.41
N LEU A 76 23.53 18.78 18.55
CA LEU A 76 24.91 19.07 18.91
C LEU A 76 25.25 18.34 20.21
N THR A 77 26.26 17.47 20.20
CA THR A 77 27.23 17.29 21.30
C THR A 77 28.44 16.51 20.77
N ASP A 78 29.62 17.08 20.93
CA ASP A 78 30.91 16.42 20.82
C ASP A 78 30.97 15.14 21.70
N GLY A 79 31.56 14.06 21.19
CA GLY A 79 31.99 12.93 22.04
C GLY A 79 31.85 11.52 21.46
N ASP A 80 32.96 11.02 20.93
CA ASP A 80 33.55 9.67 21.10
C ASP A 80 32.75 8.36 20.86
N SER A 81 33.31 7.55 19.96
CA SER A 81 33.35 6.08 19.83
C SER A 81 32.19 5.18 20.31
N SER A 82 31.64 4.34 19.40
CA SER A 82 31.85 2.87 19.37
C SER A 82 30.74 2.11 18.62
N ASP A 83 31.18 1.16 17.77
CA ASP A 83 30.64 -0.18 17.48
C ASP A 83 29.11 -0.42 17.42
N SER A 84 28.61 -0.87 16.27
CA SER A 84 27.55 -1.90 16.23
C SER A 84 27.48 -2.61 14.88
N GLY A 85 27.71 -3.93 14.94
CA GLY A 85 27.57 -4.86 13.83
C GLY A 85 26.12 -5.03 13.37
N PHE A 86 25.93 -5.14 12.06
CA PHE A 86 24.67 -5.49 11.44
C PHE A 86 24.48 -7.01 11.44
N GLY A 87 23.48 -7.48 12.17
CA GLY A 87 22.97 -8.85 12.06
C GLY A 87 22.21 -9.05 10.75
N SER A 88 22.65 -10.02 9.95
CA SER A 88 21.98 -10.49 8.74
C SER A 88 20.59 -11.04 9.06
N ILE A 89 19.55 -10.54 8.38
CA ILE A 89 18.21 -11.14 8.43
C ILE A 89 18.09 -12.06 7.21
N GLU A 90 18.13 -13.37 7.47
CA GLU A 90 17.90 -14.42 6.49
C GLU A 90 16.39 -14.58 6.27
N ILE A 91 15.89 -14.12 5.11
CA ILE A 91 14.49 -14.31 4.72
C ILE A 91 14.40 -15.62 3.96
N THR A 92 13.97 -16.68 4.64
CA THR A 92 13.61 -17.96 4.02
C THR A 92 12.16 -17.90 3.56
N GLU A 93 11.95 -17.61 2.28
CA GLU A 93 10.64 -17.77 1.64
C GLU A 93 10.40 -19.25 1.33
N LYS A 94 9.42 -19.87 2.00
CA LYS A 94 8.85 -21.15 1.57
C LYS A 94 7.33 -21.06 1.52
N TRP A 95 6.83 -20.69 0.34
CA TRP A 95 5.41 -20.87 0.00
C TRP A 95 5.30 -22.15 -0.84
N THR A 96 4.67 -23.16 -0.26
CA THR A 96 4.38 -24.43 -0.95
C THR A 96 3.01 -24.30 -1.61
N VAL A 97 2.93 -24.71 -2.88
CA VAL A 97 1.74 -24.69 -3.74
C VAL A 97 0.72 -25.73 -3.27
#